data_AF-A0A177KBJ2-F1
#
_entry.id   AF-A0A177KBJ2-F1
#
_cell.length_a   1.000
_cell.length_b   1.000
_cell.length_c   1.000
_cell.angle_alpha   90.00
_cell.angle_beta   90.00
_cell.angle_gamma   90.00
#
_symmetry.space_group_name_H-M   'P 1'
#
loop_
_entity.id
_entity.type
_entity.pdbx_description
1 polymer ?
#
loop_
_entity_poly.entity_id
_entity_poly.type
_entity_poly.pdbx_seq_one_letter_code
_entity_poly.pdbx_strand_id
1 'polypeptide(L)'
;MTIVPMTFDERYRAIDARDARFDGQFVTAVHSTGIYCRPSCPARTPKAANVTFYPTSAAAHEAGFRACKRCLPEATPGSPQWNLRGDVAGRAMRLIADGVIDREGVPGLARRLGYSERHLTRLLAAELGAGPLALARAHRAHTARTLLVDTELPMADVAFAAGFGSIRQFNDTMTEVFALSPTELRARRRGGTTAAGRIDLVLPVREPFDSVGLFGWMRAHAIPGVEVGETASFARTIRLDGGPAWFEVRQDAAGRMRLRADLASLRDLAPLLSRVRRLFDLDADPAAVDAALAAHPELRPLVARVPGVRLPAAIDADEMLIRAMIGQQISVASARTVMGRLAAALGEPVETPHGPAVLFPTPQAVAEHGAGVLRGPGARIRAIVHAATALADGSLRLGPGDDTHEQRAALLALPGIGPWTADYVRMRVLGDPDVLLPGDVAARAGAAAAGIPSDAKGLTAWSARVAPWRSYLMAHLWYAAPVTQAWRAVDLDPSSRKAAS
;
A
#
# COMPACT_ATOMS: atom_id res chain seq x y z
N MET A 1 -0.96 11.31 -17.86
CA MET A 1 -0.98 10.14 -18.76
C MET A 1 -2.41 9.64 -18.82
N THR A 2 -3.05 9.67 -19.99
CA THR A 2 -4.43 9.16 -20.15
C THR A 2 -4.33 7.64 -20.28
N ILE A 3 -4.68 6.90 -19.22
CA ILE A 3 -4.83 5.45 -19.34
C ILE A 3 -5.94 5.22 -20.36
N VAL A 4 -5.61 4.68 -21.53
CA VAL A 4 -6.60 4.37 -22.56
C VAL A 4 -7.54 3.32 -21.96
N PRO A 5 -8.84 3.61 -21.83
CA PRO A 5 -9.76 2.65 -21.25
C PRO A 5 -9.86 1.43 -22.19
N MET A 6 -9.74 0.23 -21.61
CA MET A 6 -9.95 -1.01 -22.36
C MET A 6 -11.27 -0.97 -23.12
N THR A 7 -11.22 -1.39 -24.38
CA THR A 7 -12.39 -1.56 -25.25
C THR A 7 -13.31 -2.65 -24.71
N PHE A 8 -14.55 -2.66 -25.20
CA PHE A 8 -15.51 -3.72 -24.86
C PHE A 8 -14.95 -5.11 -25.20
N ASP A 9 -14.36 -5.28 -26.38
CA ASP A 9 -13.85 -6.57 -26.85
C ASP A 9 -12.64 -7.08 -26.06
N GLU A 10 -11.79 -6.18 -25.55
CA GLU A 10 -10.69 -6.53 -24.65
C GLU A 10 -11.22 -7.02 -23.30
N ARG A 11 -12.17 -6.29 -22.70
CA ARG A 11 -12.81 -6.70 -21.44
C ARG A 11 -13.58 -8.01 -21.59
N TYR A 12 -14.26 -8.19 -22.73
CA TYR A 12 -14.99 -9.41 -23.01
C TYR A 12 -14.05 -10.62 -23.17
N ARG A 13 -12.92 -10.46 -23.87
CA ARG A 13 -11.89 -11.50 -23.95
C ARG A 13 -11.30 -11.85 -22.58
N ALA A 14 -11.06 -10.85 -21.72
CA ALA A 14 -10.56 -11.08 -20.37
C ALA A 14 -11.51 -11.94 -19.52
N ILE A 15 -12.83 -11.69 -19.60
CA ILE A 15 -13.81 -12.50 -18.85
C ILE A 15 -14.02 -13.89 -19.47
N ASP A 16 -13.92 -14.01 -20.81
CA ASP A 16 -14.05 -15.29 -21.49
C ASP A 16 -12.88 -16.23 -21.14
N ALA A 17 -11.67 -15.67 -21.08
CA ALA A 17 -10.47 -16.34 -20.60
C ALA A 17 -10.43 -16.57 -19.08
N ARG A 18 -11.35 -15.94 -18.32
CA ARG A 18 -11.39 -15.94 -16.84
C ARG A 18 -10.07 -15.49 -16.21
N ASP A 19 -9.48 -14.46 -16.78
CA ASP A 19 -8.13 -14.04 -16.44
C ASP A 19 -8.09 -13.21 -15.15
N ALA A 20 -7.51 -13.78 -14.09
CA ALA A 20 -7.39 -13.16 -12.78
C ALA A 20 -6.50 -11.91 -12.76
N ARG A 21 -5.69 -11.66 -13.80
CA ARG A 21 -4.91 -10.41 -13.90
C ARG A 21 -5.80 -9.17 -14.03
N PHE A 22 -7.01 -9.33 -14.57
CA PHE A 22 -7.98 -8.25 -14.73
C PHE A 22 -8.91 -8.07 -13.53
N ASP A 23 -8.87 -8.97 -12.55
CA ASP A 23 -9.63 -8.83 -11.31
C ASP A 23 -9.35 -7.49 -10.64
N GLY A 24 -10.39 -6.79 -10.17
CA GLY A 24 -10.29 -5.46 -9.56
C GLY A 24 -10.10 -4.30 -10.55
N GLN A 25 -9.81 -4.55 -11.84
CA GLN A 25 -9.67 -3.48 -12.86
C GLN A 25 -11.02 -2.99 -13.39
N PHE A 26 -12.01 -3.88 -13.44
CA PHE A 26 -13.40 -3.60 -13.78
C PHE A 26 -14.29 -4.71 -13.23
N VAL A 27 -15.61 -4.46 -13.21
CA VAL A 27 -16.62 -5.48 -12.93
C VAL A 27 -17.54 -5.67 -14.13
N THR A 28 -18.03 -6.89 -14.29
CA THR A 28 -18.88 -7.34 -15.40
C THR A 28 -20.30 -7.47 -14.91
N ALA A 29 -21.18 -6.57 -15.33
CA ALA A 29 -22.60 -6.57 -15.02
C ALA A 29 -23.38 -7.34 -16.09
N VAL A 30 -24.21 -8.28 -15.65
CA VAL A 30 -24.96 -9.21 -16.51
C VAL A 30 -26.44 -8.88 -16.47
N HIS A 31 -26.96 -8.30 -17.56
CA HIS A 31 -28.34 -7.78 -17.64
C HIS A 31 -29.39 -8.82 -17.32
N SER A 32 -29.23 -10.06 -17.82
CA SER A 32 -30.22 -11.12 -17.64
C SER A 32 -30.36 -11.61 -16.19
N THR A 33 -29.41 -11.28 -15.30
CA THR A 33 -29.43 -11.73 -13.91
C THR A 33 -29.41 -10.60 -12.88
N GLY A 34 -29.09 -9.37 -13.30
CA GLY A 34 -28.88 -8.24 -12.38
C GLY A 34 -27.67 -8.42 -11.47
N ILE A 35 -26.65 -9.17 -11.91
CA ILE A 35 -25.47 -9.52 -11.12
C ILE A 35 -24.22 -8.88 -11.72
N TYR A 36 -23.33 -8.32 -10.90
CA TYR A 36 -21.96 -8.01 -11.30
C TYR A 36 -20.94 -9.03 -10.76
N CYS A 37 -19.95 -9.35 -11.58
CA CYS A 37 -18.90 -10.35 -11.35
C CYS A 37 -17.50 -9.78 -11.58
N ARG A 38 -16.48 -10.44 -11.03
CA ARG A 38 -15.07 -10.19 -11.38
C ARG A 38 -14.71 -10.92 -12.69
N PRO A 39 -13.70 -10.46 -13.44
CA PRO A 39 -13.23 -11.13 -14.64
C PRO A 39 -12.94 -12.63 -14.49
N SER A 40 -12.32 -13.07 -13.39
CA SER A 40 -12.02 -14.49 -13.14
C SER A 40 -13.20 -15.33 -12.65
N CYS A 41 -14.44 -14.83 -12.76
CA CYS A 41 -15.61 -15.54 -12.23
C CYS A 41 -15.77 -16.93 -12.88
N PRO A 42 -15.94 -18.00 -12.10
CA PRO A 42 -16.12 -19.36 -12.63
C PRO A 42 -17.54 -19.60 -13.17
N ALA A 43 -18.41 -18.60 -13.17
CA ALA A 43 -19.70 -18.68 -13.82
C ALA A 43 -19.53 -18.81 -15.34
N ARG A 44 -20.57 -19.31 -16.01
CA ARG A 44 -20.58 -19.36 -17.48
C ARG A 44 -20.51 -17.93 -18.01
N THR A 45 -19.60 -17.68 -18.95
CA THR A 45 -19.46 -16.38 -19.62
C THR A 45 -20.79 -16.02 -20.30
N PRO A 46 -21.44 -14.90 -19.96
CA PRO A 46 -22.66 -14.44 -20.63
C PRO A 46 -22.36 -14.01 -22.06
N LYS A 47 -23.38 -13.99 -22.93
CA LYS A 47 -23.26 -13.44 -24.28
C LYS A 47 -22.89 -11.95 -24.23
N ALA A 48 -22.06 -11.48 -25.17
CA ALA A 48 -21.64 -10.08 -25.29
C ALA A 48 -22.81 -9.07 -25.19
N ALA A 49 -23.92 -9.32 -25.89
CA ALA A 49 -25.11 -8.46 -25.86
C ALA A 49 -25.78 -8.33 -24.47
N ASN A 50 -25.47 -9.22 -23.52
CA ASN A 50 -26.03 -9.24 -22.17
C ASN A 50 -25.07 -8.70 -21.11
N VAL A 51 -23.97 -8.05 -21.52
CA VAL A 51 -22.91 -7.60 -20.62
C VAL A 51 -22.69 -6.10 -20.75
N THR A 52 -22.55 -5.43 -19.60
CA THR A 52 -21.98 -4.08 -19.48
C THR A 52 -20.82 -4.12 -18.49
N PHE A 53 -19.80 -3.29 -18.70
CA PHE A 53 -18.64 -3.20 -17.81
C PHE A 53 -18.64 -1.90 -17.02
N TYR A 54 -18.36 -1.97 -15.73
CA TYR A 54 -18.21 -0.81 -14.85
C TYR A 54 -16.80 -0.73 -14.27
N PRO A 55 -16.25 0.47 -14.06
CA PRO A 55 -14.90 0.64 -13.50
C PRO A 55 -14.83 0.25 -12.02
N THR A 56 -15.94 0.39 -11.27
CA THR A 56 -15.99 0.10 -9.84
C THR A 56 -17.24 -0.70 -9.49
N SER A 57 -17.20 -1.43 -8.37
CA SER A 57 -18.39 -2.09 -7.81
C SER A 57 -19.45 -1.07 -7.38
N ALA A 58 -19.03 0.10 -6.91
CA ALA A 58 -19.93 1.21 -6.58
C ALA A 58 -20.76 1.65 -7.80
N ALA A 59 -20.12 1.79 -8.97
CA ALA A 59 -20.82 2.15 -10.21
C ALA A 59 -21.81 1.08 -10.67
N ALA A 60 -21.43 -0.20 -10.59
CA ALA A 60 -22.35 -1.29 -10.89
C ALA A 60 -23.54 -1.33 -9.92
N HIS A 61 -23.30 -1.02 -8.65
CA HIS A 61 -24.32 -0.96 -7.61
C HIS A 61 -25.31 0.19 -7.83
N GLU A 62 -24.81 1.39 -8.13
CA GLU A 62 -25.65 2.54 -8.49
C GLU A 62 -26.48 2.28 -9.76
N ALA A 63 -25.98 1.45 -10.67
CA ALA A 63 -26.70 0.98 -11.84
C ALA A 63 -27.70 -0.17 -11.56
N GLY A 64 -27.89 -0.55 -10.30
CA GLY A 64 -28.90 -1.54 -9.87
C GLY A 64 -28.46 -3.00 -9.93
N PHE A 65 -27.16 -3.27 -10.10
CA PHE A 65 -26.62 -4.63 -10.08
C PHE A 65 -26.16 -5.00 -8.67
N ARG A 66 -26.42 -6.25 -8.25
CA ARG A 66 -25.89 -6.78 -6.99
C ARG A 66 -24.64 -7.62 -7.18
N ALA A 67 -23.86 -7.81 -6.12
CA ALA A 67 -22.68 -8.65 -6.15
C ALA A 67 -22.99 -10.13 -6.45
N CYS A 68 -22.07 -10.78 -7.18
CA CYS A 68 -22.16 -12.20 -7.44
C CYS A 68 -21.89 -13.03 -6.18
N LYS A 69 -22.88 -13.84 -5.81
CA LYS A 69 -22.82 -14.77 -4.65
C LYS A 69 -21.79 -15.90 -4.82
N ARG A 70 -21.27 -16.10 -6.04
CA ARG A 70 -20.32 -17.18 -6.39
C ARG A 70 -18.87 -16.71 -6.41
N CYS A 71 -18.53 -15.72 -7.24
CA CYS A 71 -17.15 -15.23 -7.33
C CYS A 71 -16.81 -14.19 -6.29
N LEU A 72 -17.83 -13.55 -5.68
CA LEU A 72 -17.67 -12.59 -4.58
C LEU A 72 -16.65 -11.53 -5.00
N PRO A 73 -17.00 -10.75 -6.05
CA PRO A 73 -16.07 -9.94 -6.85
C PRO A 73 -15.21 -8.98 -6.04
N GLU A 74 -15.66 -8.62 -4.84
CA GLU A 74 -14.89 -7.75 -3.96
C GLU A 74 -13.69 -8.44 -3.28
N ALA A 75 -13.56 -9.78 -3.27
CA ALA A 75 -12.39 -10.49 -2.71
C ALA A 75 -11.09 -10.41 -3.57
N THR A 76 -11.02 -9.46 -4.51
CA THR A 76 -9.90 -9.27 -5.42
C THR A 76 -8.92 -8.23 -4.88
N PRO A 77 -7.63 -8.27 -5.27
CA PRO A 77 -6.76 -7.12 -5.10
C PRO A 77 -7.41 -5.85 -5.67
N GLY A 78 -7.08 -4.69 -5.11
CA GLY A 78 -7.54 -3.40 -5.63
C GLY A 78 -7.08 -3.17 -7.07
N SER A 79 -7.67 -2.18 -7.74
CA SER A 79 -7.24 -1.84 -9.11
C SER A 79 -5.79 -1.34 -9.10
N PRO A 80 -4.88 -1.91 -9.93
CA PRO A 80 -3.52 -1.41 -10.08
C PRO A 80 -3.52 0.01 -10.66
N GLN A 81 -4.62 0.43 -11.31
CA GLN A 81 -4.76 1.80 -11.81
C GLN A 81 -4.66 2.84 -10.69
N TRP A 82 -5.07 2.52 -9.46
CA TRP A 82 -4.95 3.45 -8.34
C TRP A 82 -3.50 3.66 -7.90
N ASN A 83 -2.59 2.75 -8.22
CA ASN A 83 -1.16 2.92 -7.97
C ASN A 83 -0.49 3.71 -9.11
N LEU A 84 -1.06 3.68 -10.32
CA LEU A 84 -0.54 4.39 -11.49
C LEU A 84 -1.08 5.81 -11.65
N ARG A 85 -2.32 6.06 -11.21
CA ARG A 85 -3.00 7.34 -11.40
C ARG A 85 -2.55 8.35 -10.33
N GLY A 86 -1.82 9.37 -10.78
CA GLY A 86 -1.53 10.58 -10.01
C GLY A 86 -2.64 11.64 -10.04
N ASP A 87 -3.70 11.42 -10.82
CA ASP A 87 -4.82 12.36 -10.93
C ASP A 87 -5.73 12.36 -9.70
N VAL A 88 -6.72 13.27 -9.72
CA VAL A 88 -7.65 13.48 -8.60
C VAL A 88 -8.45 12.20 -8.28
N ALA A 89 -8.81 11.41 -9.28
CA ALA A 89 -9.56 10.17 -9.07
C ALA A 89 -8.71 9.12 -8.33
N GLY A 90 -7.47 8.89 -8.77
CA GLY A 90 -6.53 8.00 -8.07
C GLY A 90 -6.24 8.45 -6.65
N ARG A 91 -5.97 9.75 -6.46
CA ARG A 91 -5.75 10.37 -5.14
C ARG A 91 -6.97 10.20 -4.22
N ALA A 92 -8.18 10.43 -4.75
CA ALA A 92 -9.42 10.25 -3.99
C ALA A 92 -9.60 8.80 -3.55
N MET A 93 -9.39 7.83 -4.43
CA MET A 93 -9.52 6.40 -4.08
C MET A 93 -8.56 5.99 -2.97
N ARG A 94 -7.31 6.47 -2.99
CA ARG A 94 -6.33 6.22 -1.92
C ARG A 94 -6.79 6.81 -0.57
N LEU A 95 -7.30 8.05 -0.57
CA LEU A 95 -7.80 8.72 0.64
C LEU A 95 -9.10 8.08 1.17
N ILE A 96 -9.99 7.63 0.28
CA ILE A 96 -11.20 6.89 0.65
C ILE A 96 -10.83 5.56 1.33
N ALA A 97 -9.90 4.80 0.74
CA ALA A 97 -9.41 3.56 1.34
C ALA A 97 -8.67 3.79 2.67
N ASP A 98 -7.99 4.92 2.83
CA ASP A 98 -7.37 5.32 4.10
C ASP A 98 -8.40 5.82 5.15
N GLY A 99 -9.70 5.84 4.83
CA GLY A 99 -10.79 6.17 5.76
C GLY A 99 -11.09 7.66 5.91
N VAL A 100 -10.63 8.53 5.02
CA VAL A 100 -10.84 9.99 5.14
C VAL A 100 -12.32 10.36 5.17
N ILE A 101 -13.17 9.70 4.37
CA ILE A 101 -14.62 9.96 4.39
C ILE A 101 -15.24 9.58 5.74
N ASP A 102 -14.77 8.51 6.37
CA ASP A 102 -15.33 8.04 7.64
C ASP A 102 -14.94 8.98 8.80
N ARG A 103 -13.80 9.67 8.70
CA ARG A 103 -13.31 10.61 9.72
C ARG A 103 -13.76 12.05 9.51
N GLU A 104 -13.71 12.54 8.27
CA GLU A 104 -13.88 13.96 7.95
C GLU A 104 -15.03 14.22 6.96
N GLY A 105 -15.71 13.17 6.51
CA GLY A 105 -16.74 13.26 5.48
C GLY A 105 -16.21 13.62 4.09
N VAL A 106 -17.15 13.83 3.17
CA VAL A 106 -16.86 14.40 1.84
C VAL A 106 -16.21 15.79 1.91
N PRO A 107 -16.57 16.69 2.86
CA PRO A 107 -15.91 17.99 2.98
C PRO A 107 -14.40 17.86 3.26
N GLY A 108 -13.99 16.92 4.11
CA GLY A 108 -12.58 16.66 4.38
C GLY A 108 -11.82 16.13 3.17
N LEU A 109 -12.39 15.16 2.46
CA LEU A 109 -11.82 14.63 1.22
C LEU A 109 -11.63 15.74 0.18
N ALA A 110 -12.65 16.59 -0.01
CA ALA A 110 -12.62 17.69 -0.98
C ALA A 110 -11.53 18.72 -0.64
N ARG A 111 -11.42 19.09 0.65
CA ARG A 111 -10.39 20.01 1.15
C ARG A 111 -8.98 19.47 0.93
N ARG A 112 -8.73 18.19 1.22
CA ARG A 112 -7.42 17.53 1.02
C ARG A 112 -7.03 17.44 -0.46
N LEU A 113 -8.00 17.39 -1.36
CA LEU A 113 -7.76 17.35 -2.80
C LEU A 113 -7.74 18.74 -3.46
N GLY A 114 -8.10 19.81 -2.74
CA GLY A 114 -8.15 21.17 -3.28
C GLY A 114 -9.39 21.48 -4.14
N TYR A 115 -10.51 20.78 -3.92
CA TYR A 115 -11.74 20.96 -4.70
C TYR A 115 -12.96 21.28 -3.82
N SER A 116 -14.00 21.83 -4.44
CA SER A 116 -15.33 21.86 -3.82
C SER A 116 -15.99 20.48 -3.85
N GLU A 117 -16.85 20.17 -2.89
CA GLU A 117 -17.55 18.88 -2.80
C GLU A 117 -18.35 18.56 -4.07
N ARG A 118 -19.05 19.56 -4.62
CA ARG A 118 -19.84 19.41 -5.86
C ARG A 118 -18.95 19.08 -7.06
N HIS A 119 -17.80 19.75 -7.19
CA HIS A 119 -16.88 19.50 -8.28
C HIS A 119 -16.26 18.10 -8.16
N LEU A 120 -15.79 17.74 -6.97
CA LEU A 120 -15.22 16.42 -6.70
C LEU A 120 -16.23 15.31 -7.00
N THR A 121 -17.48 15.46 -6.54
CA THR A 121 -18.54 14.47 -6.76
C THR A 121 -18.81 14.26 -8.23
N ARG A 122 -18.92 15.34 -9.02
CA ARG A 122 -19.11 15.25 -10.48
C ARG A 122 -17.92 14.59 -11.17
N LEU A 123 -16.70 14.92 -10.74
CA LEU A 123 -15.48 14.33 -11.30
C LEU A 123 -15.43 12.83 -11.03
N LEU A 124 -15.63 12.39 -9.79
CA LEU A 124 -15.63 10.96 -9.46
C LEU A 124 -16.78 10.20 -10.14
N ALA A 125 -17.97 10.79 -10.24
CA ALA A 125 -19.08 10.17 -10.96
C ALA A 125 -18.76 9.98 -12.45
N ALA A 126 -18.12 10.97 -13.10
CA ALA A 126 -17.73 10.87 -14.49
C ALA A 126 -16.62 9.84 -14.73
N GLU A 127 -15.59 9.81 -13.86
CA GLU A 127 -14.41 8.97 -14.04
C GLU A 127 -14.58 7.54 -13.51
N LEU A 128 -15.27 7.39 -12.38
CA LEU A 128 -15.38 6.13 -11.62
C LEU A 128 -16.80 5.56 -11.62
N GLY A 129 -17.75 6.26 -12.25
CA GLY A 129 -19.16 5.87 -12.34
C GLY A 129 -19.93 5.98 -11.03
N ALA A 130 -19.33 6.55 -9.97
CA ALA A 130 -19.96 6.68 -8.65
C ALA A 130 -19.41 7.86 -7.85
N GLY A 131 -20.24 8.41 -6.97
CA GLY A 131 -19.85 9.50 -6.08
C GLY A 131 -18.99 9.05 -4.89
N PRO A 132 -18.34 9.99 -4.15
CA PRO A 132 -17.44 9.68 -3.04
C PRO A 132 -18.09 8.80 -1.95
N LEU A 133 -19.35 9.08 -1.58
CA LEU A 133 -20.06 8.30 -0.56
C LEU A 133 -20.35 6.87 -1.00
N ALA A 134 -20.70 6.66 -2.27
CA ALA A 134 -20.95 5.33 -2.82
C ALA A 134 -19.65 4.51 -2.90
N LEU A 135 -18.54 5.15 -3.29
CA LEU A 135 -17.22 4.54 -3.29
C LEU A 135 -16.80 4.11 -1.87
N ALA A 136 -16.96 4.99 -0.87
CA ALA A 136 -16.72 4.64 0.53
C ALA A 136 -17.64 3.52 1.01
N ARG A 137 -18.94 3.56 0.68
CA ARG A 137 -19.89 2.51 1.04
C ARG A 137 -19.49 1.14 0.47
N ALA A 138 -19.07 1.10 -0.81
CA ALA A 138 -18.58 -0.12 -1.44
C ALA A 138 -17.30 -0.65 -0.76
N HIS A 139 -16.37 0.25 -0.39
CA HIS A 139 -15.17 -0.12 0.35
C HIS A 139 -15.52 -0.74 1.72
N ARG A 140 -16.42 -0.11 2.48
CA ARG A 140 -16.89 -0.62 3.78
C ARG A 140 -17.57 -1.98 3.65
N ALA A 141 -18.46 -2.14 2.67
CA ALA A 141 -19.12 -3.42 2.39
C ALA A 141 -18.11 -4.54 2.09
N HIS A 142 -17.04 -4.23 1.34
CA HIS A 142 -15.97 -5.17 1.07
C HIS A 142 -15.22 -5.58 2.35
N THR A 143 -14.74 -4.61 3.14
CA THR A 143 -14.04 -4.86 4.40
C THR A 143 -14.90 -5.69 5.35
N ALA A 144 -16.17 -5.31 5.53
CA ALA A 144 -17.12 -6.07 6.34
C ALA A 144 -17.24 -7.52 5.90
N ARG A 145 -17.40 -7.76 4.60
CA ARG A 145 -17.49 -9.13 4.07
C ARG A 145 -16.22 -9.93 4.37
N THR A 146 -15.04 -9.35 4.14
CA THR A 146 -13.76 -10.00 4.45
C THR A 146 -13.71 -10.42 5.92
N LEU A 147 -14.12 -9.53 6.83
CA LEU A 147 -14.18 -9.84 8.26
C LEU A 147 -15.22 -10.92 8.61
N LEU A 148 -16.40 -10.90 7.98
CA LEU A 148 -17.44 -11.92 8.20
C LEU A 148 -16.98 -13.33 7.80
N VAL A 149 -16.13 -13.43 6.78
CA VAL A 149 -15.68 -14.71 6.22
C VAL A 149 -14.42 -15.20 6.92
N ASP A 150 -13.46 -14.30 7.19
CA ASP A 150 -12.13 -14.70 7.64
C ASP A 150 -12.00 -14.70 9.17
N THR A 151 -12.86 -13.97 9.90
CA THR A 151 -12.76 -13.82 11.36
C THR A 151 -13.99 -14.34 12.11
N GLU A 152 -13.85 -14.55 13.42
CA GLU A 152 -14.94 -14.85 14.37
C GLU A 152 -15.42 -13.62 15.16
N LEU A 153 -15.14 -12.40 14.67
CA LEU A 153 -15.56 -11.19 15.35
C LEU A 153 -17.10 -11.16 15.56
N PRO A 154 -17.59 -10.64 16.70
CA PRO A 154 -19.01 -10.29 16.84
C PRO A 154 -19.50 -9.41 15.69
N MET A 155 -20.78 -9.53 15.30
CA MET A 155 -21.35 -8.76 14.17
C MET A 155 -21.22 -7.24 14.38
N ALA A 156 -21.36 -6.78 15.62
CA ALA A 156 -21.16 -5.38 15.99
C ALA A 156 -19.71 -4.92 15.72
N ASP A 157 -18.74 -5.74 16.13
CA ASP A 157 -17.31 -5.47 15.91
C ASP A 157 -16.96 -5.44 14.42
N VAL A 158 -17.54 -6.35 13.63
CA VAL A 158 -17.39 -6.33 12.17
C VAL A 158 -17.93 -5.03 11.56
N ALA A 159 -19.11 -4.58 12.01
CA ALA A 159 -19.71 -3.35 11.51
C ALA A 159 -18.80 -2.14 11.77
N PHE A 160 -18.31 -1.99 13.01
CA PHE A 160 -17.43 -0.86 13.36
C PHE A 160 -16.05 -0.98 12.72
N ALA A 161 -15.48 -2.18 12.63
CA ALA A 161 -14.20 -2.42 11.99
C ALA A 161 -14.21 -2.12 10.49
N ALA A 162 -15.36 -2.32 9.85
CA ALA A 162 -15.59 -1.97 8.46
C ALA A 162 -15.98 -0.50 8.26
N GLY A 163 -15.99 0.35 9.28
CA GLY A 163 -16.28 1.79 9.15
C GLY A 163 -17.78 2.15 9.10
N PHE A 164 -18.68 1.26 9.50
CA PHE A 164 -20.10 1.61 9.63
C PHE A 164 -20.37 2.40 10.91
N GLY A 165 -21.20 3.45 10.80
CA GLY A 165 -21.59 4.27 11.94
C GLY A 165 -22.65 3.60 12.84
N SER A 166 -23.35 2.58 12.32
CA SER A 166 -24.32 1.80 13.08
C SER A 166 -24.50 0.39 12.51
N ILE A 167 -24.92 -0.54 13.37
CA ILE A 167 -25.24 -1.93 12.99
C ILE A 167 -26.40 -1.97 11.98
N ARG A 168 -27.37 -1.05 12.09
CA ARG A 168 -28.48 -0.93 11.13
C ARG A 168 -27.97 -0.62 9.73
N GLN A 169 -27.15 0.42 9.58
CA GLN A 169 -26.55 0.79 8.29
C GLN A 169 -25.71 -0.33 7.70
N PHE A 170 -24.98 -1.06 8.56
CA PHE A 170 -24.24 -2.26 8.17
C PHE A 170 -25.17 -3.33 7.61
N ASN A 171 -26.20 -3.76 8.34
CA ASN A 171 -27.16 -4.76 7.87
C ASN A 171 -27.83 -4.35 6.56
N ASP A 172 -28.28 -3.10 6.46
CA ASP A 172 -28.94 -2.55 5.27
C ASP A 172 -27.98 -2.61 4.06
N THR A 173 -26.73 -2.16 4.24
CA THR A 173 -25.72 -2.16 3.18
C THR A 173 -25.32 -3.57 2.75
N MET A 174 -25.12 -4.50 3.70
CA MET A 174 -24.76 -5.87 3.34
C MET A 174 -25.89 -6.56 2.56
N THR A 175 -27.14 -6.34 2.97
CA THR A 175 -28.30 -6.87 2.26
C THR A 175 -28.44 -6.27 0.87
N GLU A 176 -28.27 -4.95 0.75
CA GLU A 176 -28.38 -4.25 -0.53
C GLU A 176 -27.30 -4.69 -1.53
N VAL A 177 -26.04 -4.78 -1.09
CA VAL A 177 -24.89 -5.11 -1.96
C VAL A 177 -24.85 -6.60 -2.30
N PHE A 178 -25.07 -7.49 -1.32
CA PHE A 178 -24.85 -8.93 -1.47
C PHE A 178 -26.14 -9.75 -1.66
N ALA A 179 -27.31 -9.13 -1.45
CA ALA A 179 -28.60 -9.83 -1.34
C ALA A 179 -28.54 -11.00 -0.35
N LEU A 180 -27.80 -10.81 0.74
CA LEU A 180 -27.57 -11.72 1.86
C LEU A 180 -27.40 -10.89 3.13
N SER A 181 -27.98 -11.36 4.23
CA SER A 181 -27.70 -10.81 5.55
C SER A 181 -26.25 -11.10 5.98
N PRO A 182 -25.68 -10.33 6.92
CA PRO A 182 -24.38 -10.62 7.49
C PRO A 182 -24.24 -12.04 8.06
N THR A 183 -25.30 -12.57 8.68
CA THR A 183 -25.33 -13.94 9.21
C THR A 183 -25.24 -14.98 8.10
N GLU A 184 -25.98 -14.82 7.00
CA GLU A 184 -25.90 -15.73 5.84
C GLU A 184 -24.54 -15.66 5.15
N LEU A 185 -23.90 -14.48 5.12
CA LEU A 185 -22.54 -14.33 4.60
C LEU A 185 -21.53 -15.07 5.48
N ARG A 186 -21.64 -14.95 6.80
CA ARG A 186 -20.78 -15.69 7.74
C ARG A 186 -20.98 -17.20 7.64
N ALA A 187 -22.20 -17.68 7.46
CA ALA A 187 -22.47 -19.10 7.31
C ALA A 187 -21.77 -19.74 6.08
N ARG A 188 -21.31 -18.94 5.11
CA ARG A 188 -20.55 -19.40 3.93
C ARG A 188 -19.05 -19.53 4.18
N ARG A 189 -18.60 -19.32 5.42
CA ARG A 189 -17.22 -19.47 5.87
C ARG A 189 -16.69 -20.88 5.60
N ARG A 190 -15.45 -20.95 5.13
CA ARG A 190 -14.66 -22.19 5.10
C ARG A 190 -13.63 -22.10 6.22
N GLY A 191 -13.92 -22.81 7.32
CA GLY A 191 -13.20 -22.96 8.59
C GLY A 191 -11.91 -22.17 8.87
N GLY A 192 -11.86 -21.54 10.05
CA GLY A 192 -10.62 -21.14 10.74
C GLY A 192 -10.90 -20.68 12.18
N THR A 193 -10.26 -21.20 13.21
CA THR A 193 -10.50 -20.71 14.58
C THR A 193 -9.64 -19.47 14.83
N THR A 194 -10.26 -18.29 15.00
CA THR A 194 -9.57 -17.09 15.52
C THR A 194 -10.01 -16.84 16.96
N ALA A 195 -9.06 -16.63 17.87
CA ALA A 195 -9.38 -16.20 19.24
C ALA A 195 -10.02 -14.80 19.23
N ALA A 196 -10.92 -14.54 20.18
CA ALA A 196 -11.62 -13.26 20.29
C ALA A 196 -10.64 -12.07 20.42
N GLY A 197 -10.90 -10.99 19.69
CA GLY A 197 -10.13 -9.73 19.74
C GLY A 197 -8.93 -9.62 18.80
N ARG A 198 -8.53 -10.71 18.13
CA ARG A 198 -7.39 -10.72 17.19
C ARG A 198 -7.86 -10.81 15.74
N ILE A 199 -7.36 -9.91 14.90
CA ILE A 199 -7.61 -9.94 13.46
C ILE A 199 -6.60 -10.88 12.81
N ASP A 200 -7.05 -11.86 12.04
CA ASP A 200 -6.20 -12.67 11.15
C ASP A 200 -6.86 -12.82 9.78
N LEU A 201 -6.28 -12.19 8.76
CA LEU A 201 -6.86 -12.06 7.42
C LEU A 201 -5.89 -12.57 6.37
N VAL A 202 -6.43 -13.19 5.32
CA VAL A 202 -5.65 -13.41 4.10
C VAL A 202 -5.55 -12.07 3.38
N LEU A 203 -4.35 -11.73 2.90
CA LEU A 203 -4.12 -10.56 2.05
C LEU A 203 -3.96 -11.03 0.60
N PRO A 204 -4.98 -10.83 -0.27
CA PRO A 204 -4.84 -11.16 -1.67
C PRO A 204 -3.75 -10.33 -2.33
N VAL A 205 -2.88 -11.00 -3.08
CA VAL A 205 -1.79 -10.40 -3.87
C VAL A 205 -1.96 -10.76 -5.34
N ARG A 206 -1.41 -9.95 -6.24
CA ARG A 206 -1.26 -10.30 -7.66
C ARG A 206 0.01 -11.10 -7.84
N GLU A 207 -0.03 -12.21 -8.57
CA GLU A 207 1.16 -13.02 -8.87
C GLU A 207 1.83 -12.58 -10.19
N PRO A 208 3.15 -12.75 -10.35
CA PRO A 208 4.11 -13.28 -9.36
C PRO A 208 4.38 -12.31 -8.19
N PHE A 209 4.76 -12.84 -7.02
CA PHE A 209 5.07 -12.05 -5.82
C PHE A 209 6.42 -12.44 -5.19
N ASP A 210 7.41 -11.52 -5.22
CA ASP A 210 8.73 -11.73 -4.61
C ASP A 210 8.72 -11.50 -3.09
N SER A 211 8.19 -12.45 -2.33
CA SER A 211 8.17 -12.38 -0.85
C SER A 211 9.58 -12.38 -0.25
N VAL A 212 10.51 -13.13 -0.84
CA VAL A 212 11.90 -13.26 -0.34
C VAL A 212 12.62 -11.91 -0.39
N GLY A 213 12.57 -11.22 -1.53
CA GLY A 213 13.17 -9.90 -1.66
C GLY A 213 12.50 -8.85 -0.79
N LEU A 214 11.18 -8.92 -0.66
CA LEU A 214 10.40 -7.99 0.14
C LEU A 214 10.73 -8.08 1.63
N PHE A 215 10.64 -9.28 2.22
CA PHE A 215 10.99 -9.49 3.63
C PHE A 215 12.49 -9.29 3.89
N GLY A 216 13.34 -9.64 2.91
CA GLY A 216 14.76 -9.31 2.93
C GLY A 216 15.04 -7.81 3.07
N TRP A 217 14.36 -7.00 2.25
CA TRP A 217 14.44 -5.54 2.34
C TRP A 217 13.93 -5.04 3.69
N MET A 218 12.77 -5.53 4.14
CA MET A 218 12.19 -5.12 5.42
C MET A 218 13.10 -5.43 6.61
N ARG A 219 13.68 -6.63 6.67
CA ARG A 219 14.66 -7.04 7.69
C ARG A 219 15.89 -6.15 7.69
N ALA A 220 16.40 -5.76 6.52
CA ALA A 220 17.56 -4.88 6.43
C ALA A 220 17.28 -3.47 7.01
N HIS A 221 16.05 -2.98 6.86
CA HIS A 221 15.63 -1.61 7.22
C HIS A 221 14.88 -1.51 8.56
N ALA A 222 14.55 -2.63 9.20
CA ALA A 222 13.74 -2.67 10.42
C ALA A 222 14.36 -1.86 11.58
N ILE A 223 13.64 -0.88 12.11
CA ILE A 223 14.07 -0.10 13.27
C ILE A 223 13.95 -0.94 14.56
N PRO A 224 15.04 -1.15 15.32
CA PRO A 224 14.99 -1.86 16.60
C PRO A 224 13.97 -1.24 17.56
N GLY A 225 13.12 -2.07 18.17
CA GLY A 225 12.07 -1.66 19.10
C GLY A 225 10.75 -1.21 18.44
N VAL A 226 10.78 -0.80 17.17
CA VAL A 226 9.58 -0.40 16.41
C VAL A 226 9.14 -1.50 15.45
N GLU A 227 10.11 -2.15 14.80
CA GLU A 227 9.90 -3.09 13.71
C GLU A 227 10.71 -4.38 13.93
N VAL A 228 10.12 -5.50 13.55
CA VAL A 228 10.74 -6.82 13.56
C VAL A 228 10.61 -7.41 12.16
N GLY A 229 11.73 -7.56 11.47
CA GLY A 229 11.77 -8.23 10.16
C GLY A 229 12.44 -9.59 10.27
N GLU A 230 11.76 -10.63 9.82
CA GLU A 230 12.25 -12.01 9.78
C GLU A 230 12.45 -12.45 8.32
N THR A 231 12.60 -13.77 8.11
CA THR A 231 12.75 -14.36 6.77
C THR A 231 11.44 -14.34 5.98
N ALA A 232 10.31 -14.57 6.65
CA ALA A 232 8.99 -14.71 6.03
C ALA A 232 7.89 -13.87 6.71
N SER A 233 8.28 -12.92 7.57
CA SER A 233 7.35 -12.04 8.26
C SER A 233 7.96 -10.66 8.51
N PHE A 234 7.09 -9.68 8.69
CA PHE A 234 7.43 -8.35 9.17
C PHE A 234 6.32 -7.86 10.08
N ALA A 235 6.70 -7.42 11.28
CA ALA A 235 5.79 -6.89 12.27
C ALA A 235 6.24 -5.51 12.73
N ARG A 236 5.28 -4.65 13.08
CA ARG A 236 5.57 -3.35 13.69
C ARG A 236 4.39 -2.77 14.44
N THR A 237 4.69 -1.78 15.26
CA THR A 237 3.68 -0.88 15.83
C THR A 237 3.50 0.36 14.95
N ILE A 238 2.28 0.90 14.95
CA ILE A 238 1.92 2.14 14.28
C ILE A 238 0.92 2.93 15.12
N ARG A 239 0.91 4.25 14.92
CA ARG A 239 -0.10 5.14 15.47
C ARG A 239 -1.24 5.28 14.47
N LEU A 240 -2.46 5.05 14.93
CA LEU A 240 -3.71 5.30 14.21
C LEU A 240 -4.56 6.28 15.03
N ASP A 241 -5.64 6.78 14.44
CA ASP A 241 -6.45 7.84 15.05
C ASP A 241 -7.15 7.38 16.34
N GLY A 242 -7.57 6.12 16.40
CA GLY A 242 -8.16 5.50 17.59
C GLY A 242 -7.13 4.91 18.57
N GLY A 243 -5.83 5.09 18.32
CA GLY A 243 -4.75 4.67 19.21
C GLY A 243 -3.69 3.78 18.55
N PRO A 244 -2.77 3.20 19.34
CA PRO A 244 -1.74 2.31 18.82
C PRO A 244 -2.34 1.04 18.21
N ALA A 245 -1.70 0.56 17.17
CA ALA A 245 -1.94 -0.77 16.61
C ALA A 245 -0.62 -1.51 16.42
N TRP A 246 -0.66 -2.82 16.61
CA TRP A 246 0.39 -3.73 16.22
C TRP A 246 -0.11 -4.56 15.03
N PHE A 247 0.76 -4.81 14.06
CA PHE A 247 0.45 -5.76 12.99
C PHE A 247 1.66 -6.60 12.62
N GLU A 248 1.39 -7.78 12.08
CA GLU A 248 2.35 -8.66 11.41
C GLU A 248 1.78 -9.07 10.05
N VAL A 249 2.60 -8.95 9.01
CA VAL A 249 2.36 -9.61 7.74
C VAL A 249 3.33 -10.77 7.59
N ARG A 250 2.82 -11.95 7.27
CA ARG A 250 3.61 -13.18 7.11
C ARG A 250 3.19 -13.97 5.89
N GLN A 251 4.10 -14.76 5.34
CA GLN A 251 3.76 -15.81 4.38
C GLN A 251 3.47 -17.11 5.14
N ASP A 252 2.28 -17.68 4.95
CA ASP A 252 1.94 -18.97 5.55
C ASP A 252 2.57 -20.15 4.79
N ALA A 253 2.48 -21.36 5.35
CA ALA A 253 3.03 -22.57 4.75
C ALA A 253 2.44 -22.91 3.36
N ALA A 254 1.28 -22.35 3.02
CA ALA A 254 0.66 -22.48 1.70
C ALA A 254 1.09 -21.36 0.73
N GLY A 255 2.06 -20.54 1.13
CA GLY A 255 2.58 -19.42 0.33
C GLY A 255 1.71 -18.17 0.35
N ARG A 256 0.62 -18.13 1.14
CA ARG A 256 -0.32 -17.00 1.16
C ARG A 256 0.15 -15.92 2.11
N MET A 257 0.01 -14.67 1.71
CA MET A 257 0.23 -13.52 2.58
C MET A 257 -0.94 -13.40 3.58
N ARG A 258 -0.62 -13.24 4.86
CA ARG A 258 -1.58 -13.07 5.94
C ARG A 258 -1.24 -11.86 6.78
N LEU A 259 -2.26 -11.12 7.18
CA LEU A 259 -2.18 -10.07 8.20
C LEU A 259 -2.66 -10.61 9.52
N ARG A 260 -1.90 -10.40 10.58
CA ARG A 260 -2.39 -10.43 11.95
C ARG A 260 -2.34 -9.02 12.52
N ALA A 261 -3.36 -8.59 13.25
CA ALA A 261 -3.37 -7.28 13.86
C ALA A 261 -4.08 -7.26 15.22
N ASP A 262 -3.55 -6.43 16.10
CA ASP A 262 -4.12 -6.05 17.39
C ASP A 262 -4.27 -4.53 17.40
N LEU A 263 -5.50 -4.01 17.59
CA LEU A 263 -5.81 -2.59 17.48
C LEU A 263 -6.41 -2.07 18.78
N ALA A 264 -6.02 -0.86 19.21
CA ALA A 264 -6.71 -0.14 20.28
C ALA A 264 -8.18 0.16 19.93
N SER A 265 -8.44 0.43 18.64
CA SER A 265 -9.78 0.68 18.10
C SER A 265 -9.98 -0.13 16.83
N LEU A 266 -11.04 -0.94 16.80
CA LEU A 266 -11.40 -1.72 15.61
C LEU A 266 -11.71 -0.82 14.41
N ARG A 267 -12.18 0.41 14.62
CA ARG A 267 -12.50 1.37 13.54
C ARG A 267 -11.29 1.68 12.64
N ASP A 268 -10.08 1.47 13.17
CA ASP A 268 -8.84 1.72 12.43
C ASP A 268 -8.42 0.54 11.54
N LEU A 269 -9.18 -0.56 11.50
CA LEU A 269 -8.82 -1.72 10.72
C LEU A 269 -8.80 -1.46 9.21
N ALA A 270 -9.80 -0.75 8.66
CA ALA A 270 -9.79 -0.39 7.25
C ALA A 270 -8.60 0.54 6.87
N PRO A 271 -8.34 1.63 7.62
CA PRO A 271 -7.11 2.42 7.45
C PRO A 271 -5.82 1.58 7.56
N LEU A 272 -5.71 0.71 8.56
CA LEU A 272 -4.56 -0.18 8.73
C LEU A 272 -4.38 -1.09 7.51
N LEU A 273 -5.45 -1.75 7.05
CA LEU A 273 -5.43 -2.59 5.86
C LEU A 273 -4.95 -1.80 4.64
N SER A 274 -5.48 -0.62 4.40
CA SER A 274 -5.05 0.26 3.29
C SER A 274 -3.55 0.58 3.38
N ARG A 275 -3.05 0.97 4.56
CA ARG A 275 -1.63 1.27 4.79
C ARG A 275 -0.73 0.04 4.60
N VAL A 276 -1.13 -1.12 5.12
CA VAL A 276 -0.39 -2.39 4.96
C VAL A 276 -0.35 -2.81 3.49
N ARG A 277 -1.47 -2.72 2.77
CA ARG A 277 -1.50 -3.06 1.33
C ARG A 277 -0.52 -2.21 0.53
N ARG A 278 -0.40 -0.92 0.84
CA ARG A 278 0.60 -0.02 0.24
C ARG A 278 2.02 -0.36 0.67
N LEU A 279 2.26 -0.54 1.97
CA LEU A 279 3.59 -0.87 2.51
C LEU A 279 4.21 -2.09 1.82
N PHE A 280 3.40 -3.10 1.51
CA PHE A 280 3.84 -4.32 0.83
C PHE A 280 3.62 -4.32 -0.70
N ASP A 281 3.11 -3.22 -1.26
CA ASP A 281 2.83 -3.05 -2.69
C ASP A 281 1.92 -4.15 -3.27
N LEU A 282 0.91 -4.58 -2.51
CA LEU A 282 0.12 -5.79 -2.81
C LEU A 282 -0.77 -5.65 -4.05
N ASP A 283 -1.10 -4.41 -4.41
CA ASP A 283 -2.02 -4.06 -5.49
C ASP A 283 -1.32 -3.77 -6.83
N ALA A 284 0.02 -3.72 -6.85
CA ALA A 284 0.79 -3.56 -8.09
C ALA A 284 0.56 -4.73 -9.06
N ASP A 285 0.63 -4.43 -10.36
CA ASP A 285 0.56 -5.42 -11.45
C ASP A 285 1.98 -5.86 -11.86
N PRO A 286 2.55 -6.88 -11.20
CA PRO A 286 3.91 -7.36 -11.48
C PRO A 286 4.05 -7.86 -12.91
N ALA A 287 3.00 -8.45 -13.49
CA ALA A 287 3.08 -9.02 -14.84
C ALA A 287 3.29 -7.92 -15.89
N ALA A 288 2.59 -6.79 -15.74
CA ALA A 288 2.79 -5.62 -16.62
C ALA A 288 4.19 -5.01 -16.46
N VAL A 289 4.68 -4.89 -15.22
CA VAL A 289 6.02 -4.39 -14.91
C VAL A 289 7.10 -5.30 -15.48
N ASP A 290 7.05 -6.59 -15.16
CA ASP A 290 8.02 -7.59 -15.59
C ASP A 290 8.07 -7.68 -17.12
N ALA A 291 6.91 -7.67 -17.80
CA ALA A 291 6.85 -7.68 -19.26
C ALA A 291 7.50 -6.44 -19.87
N ALA A 292 7.25 -5.25 -19.31
CA ALA A 292 7.84 -4.01 -19.79
C ALA A 292 9.36 -3.98 -19.59
N LEU A 293 9.85 -4.39 -18.42
CA LEU A 293 11.29 -4.41 -18.14
C LEU A 293 12.02 -5.52 -18.94
N ALA A 294 11.45 -6.72 -19.06
CA ALA A 294 12.06 -7.85 -19.77
C ALA A 294 12.11 -7.67 -21.30
N ALA A 295 11.37 -6.69 -21.85
CA ALA A 295 11.50 -6.27 -23.25
C ALA A 295 12.90 -5.73 -23.57
N HIS A 296 13.63 -5.22 -22.56
CA HIS A 296 15.01 -4.76 -22.69
C HIS A 296 15.99 -5.93 -22.45
N PRO A 297 16.81 -6.32 -23.44
CA PRO A 297 17.76 -7.44 -23.31
C PRO A 297 18.66 -7.34 -22.09
N GLU A 298 19.09 -6.14 -21.72
CA GLU A 298 19.97 -5.84 -20.59
C GLU A 298 19.30 -6.15 -19.23
N LEU A 299 17.97 -5.97 -19.14
CA LEU A 299 17.22 -6.19 -17.89
C LEU A 299 16.60 -7.59 -17.80
N ARG A 300 16.40 -8.28 -18.93
CA ARG A 300 15.75 -9.59 -18.97
C ARG A 300 16.34 -10.60 -17.97
N PRO A 301 17.67 -10.72 -17.78
CA PRO A 301 18.23 -11.61 -16.76
C PRO A 301 17.88 -11.20 -15.32
N LEU A 302 17.78 -9.89 -15.04
CA LEU A 302 17.39 -9.41 -13.72
C LEU A 302 15.94 -9.73 -13.40
N VAL A 303 15.04 -9.53 -14.36
CA VAL A 303 13.60 -9.84 -14.23
C VAL A 303 13.40 -11.36 -14.10
N ALA A 304 14.05 -12.16 -14.94
CA ALA A 304 13.92 -13.62 -14.89
C ALA A 304 14.41 -14.21 -13.55
N ARG A 305 15.43 -13.60 -12.94
CA ARG A 305 15.96 -14.04 -11.63
C ARG A 305 15.04 -13.70 -10.47
N VAL A 306 14.29 -12.60 -10.56
CA VAL A 306 13.43 -12.10 -9.50
C VAL A 306 12.13 -11.56 -10.12
N PRO A 307 11.20 -12.42 -10.57
CA PRO A 307 9.92 -11.94 -11.08
C PRO A 307 9.06 -11.41 -9.94
N GLY A 308 8.17 -10.45 -10.22
CA GLY A 308 7.21 -9.95 -9.26
C GLY A 308 7.79 -9.09 -8.14
N VAL A 309 8.88 -8.38 -8.43
CA VAL A 309 9.49 -7.40 -7.51
C VAL A 309 8.44 -6.40 -7.03
N ARG A 310 8.50 -6.10 -5.73
CA ARG A 310 7.64 -5.12 -5.06
C ARG A 310 8.42 -3.88 -4.68
N LEU A 311 7.73 -2.75 -4.61
CA LEU A 311 8.29 -1.49 -4.14
C LEU A 311 7.70 -1.13 -2.78
N PRO A 312 8.37 -1.45 -1.66
CA PRO A 312 7.85 -1.13 -0.32
C PRO A 312 7.49 0.36 -0.19
N ALA A 313 6.24 0.69 0.09
CA ALA A 313 5.83 2.07 0.33
C ALA A 313 6.15 2.51 1.77
N ALA A 314 5.74 3.72 2.13
CA ALA A 314 5.73 4.20 3.51
C ALA A 314 4.44 3.78 4.22
N ILE A 315 4.55 3.32 5.46
CA ILE A 315 3.38 3.11 6.34
C ILE A 315 2.85 4.43 6.91
N ASP A 316 3.77 5.38 7.14
CA ASP A 316 3.53 6.72 7.66
C ASP A 316 4.46 7.71 6.93
N ALA A 317 3.88 8.81 6.43
CA ALA A 317 4.58 9.73 5.54
C ALA A 317 5.60 10.61 6.27
N ASP A 318 5.28 11.00 7.50
CA ASP A 318 6.09 11.87 8.35
C ASP A 318 7.34 11.11 8.82
N GLU A 319 7.13 9.88 9.31
CA GLU A 319 8.19 8.94 9.60
C GLU A 319 9.09 8.73 8.38
N MET A 320 8.52 8.54 7.19
CA MET A 320 9.28 8.32 5.96
C MET A 320 10.23 9.49 5.63
N LEU A 321 9.77 10.73 5.81
CA LEU A 321 10.62 11.91 5.62
C LEU A 321 11.80 11.89 6.59
N ILE A 322 11.54 11.67 7.89
CA ILE A 322 12.56 11.62 8.93
C ILE A 322 13.57 10.50 8.64
N ARG A 323 13.11 9.31 8.27
CA ARG A 323 13.96 8.18 7.84
C ARG A 323 14.85 8.56 6.67
N ALA A 324 14.28 9.19 5.63
CA ALA A 324 15.02 9.59 4.44
C ALA A 324 16.13 10.62 4.74
N MET A 325 15.85 11.59 5.61
CA MET A 325 16.82 12.60 6.03
C MET A 325 17.93 12.01 6.91
N ILE A 326 17.60 11.12 7.84
CA ILE A 326 18.60 10.42 8.67
C ILE A 326 19.53 9.58 7.79
N GLY A 327 18.97 8.85 6.82
CA GLY A 327 19.70 7.95 5.91
C GLY A 327 20.61 8.65 4.89
N GLN A 328 20.60 9.98 4.80
CA GLN A 328 21.43 10.71 3.84
C GLN A 328 22.93 10.40 4.04
N GLN A 329 23.60 9.99 2.96
CA GLN A 329 25.06 9.81 2.89
C GLN A 329 25.63 8.82 3.93
N ILE A 330 24.82 7.91 4.48
CA ILE A 330 25.27 6.87 5.42
C ILE A 330 24.75 5.50 4.98
N SER A 331 25.33 4.43 5.52
CA SER A 331 24.86 3.07 5.26
C SER A 331 23.47 2.83 5.88
N VAL A 332 22.72 1.86 5.34
CA VAL A 332 21.43 1.41 5.92
C VAL A 332 21.60 0.96 7.36
N ALA A 333 22.68 0.23 7.67
CA ALA A 333 22.97 -0.22 9.04
C ALA A 333 23.18 0.96 10.00
N SER A 334 23.94 1.97 9.58
CA SER A 334 24.16 3.20 10.37
C SER A 334 22.87 3.99 10.57
N ALA A 335 22.05 4.13 9.52
CA ALA A 335 20.76 4.78 9.61
C ALA A 335 19.84 4.06 10.61
N ARG A 336 19.80 2.73 10.54
CA ARG A 336 19.03 1.87 11.46
C ARG A 336 19.45 2.06 12.91
N THR A 337 20.74 2.16 13.20
CA THR A 337 21.25 2.46 14.55
C THR A 337 20.80 3.84 15.03
N VAL A 338 20.88 4.87 14.19
CA VAL A 338 20.44 6.22 14.56
C VAL A 338 18.94 6.25 14.83
N MET A 339 18.14 5.62 13.97
CA MET A 339 16.69 5.54 14.10
C MET A 339 16.26 4.74 15.33
N GLY A 340 16.92 3.61 15.63
CA GLY A 340 16.64 2.82 16.83
C GLY A 340 16.87 3.60 18.12
N ARG A 341 17.96 4.39 18.19
CA ARG A 341 18.21 5.28 19.32
C ARG A 341 17.18 6.42 19.39
N LEU A 342 16.80 6.99 18.25
CA LEU A 342 15.77 8.04 18.21
C LEU A 342 14.43 7.51 18.74
N ALA A 343 14.01 6.32 18.30
CA ALA A 343 12.81 5.66 18.77
C ALA A 343 12.88 5.27 20.25
N ALA A 344 14.01 4.75 20.72
CA ALA A 344 14.18 4.42 22.14
C ALA A 344 14.12 5.65 23.06
N ALA A 345 14.59 6.81 22.58
CA ALA A 345 14.63 8.03 23.38
C ALA A 345 13.34 8.87 23.31
N LEU A 346 12.72 8.96 22.13
CA LEU A 346 11.60 9.87 21.85
C LEU A 346 10.32 9.17 21.40
N GLY A 347 10.36 7.84 21.26
CA GLY A 347 9.20 7.03 20.92
C GLY A 347 8.30 6.82 22.13
N GLU A 348 7.03 6.56 21.88
CA GLU A 348 6.05 6.26 22.92
C GLU A 348 6.04 4.75 23.20
N PRO A 349 6.37 4.29 24.42
CA PRO A 349 6.29 2.88 24.78
C PRO A 349 4.84 2.40 24.75
N VAL A 350 4.63 1.22 24.19
CA VAL A 350 3.32 0.57 24.12
C VAL A 350 3.43 -0.89 24.54
N GLU A 351 2.50 -1.34 25.37
CA GLU A 351 2.34 -2.75 25.69
C GLU A 351 1.51 -3.42 24.60
N THR A 352 2.06 -4.48 24.01
CA THR A 352 1.36 -5.28 23.00
C THR A 352 1.17 -6.70 23.52
N PRO A 353 0.20 -7.47 22.99
CA PRO A 353 0.11 -8.90 23.27
C PRO A 353 1.36 -9.72 22.89
N HIS A 354 2.32 -9.09 22.21
CA HIS A 354 3.56 -9.66 21.72
C HIS A 354 4.80 -9.20 22.52
N GLY A 355 4.60 -8.44 23.59
CA GLY A 355 5.64 -7.84 24.42
C GLY A 355 5.74 -6.32 24.27
N PRO A 356 6.68 -5.70 24.99
CA PRO A 356 6.88 -4.26 24.94
C PRO A 356 7.41 -3.84 23.56
N ALA A 357 6.85 -2.75 23.03
CA ALA A 357 7.27 -2.15 21.78
C ALA A 357 7.28 -0.62 21.92
N VAL A 358 7.77 0.07 20.89
CA VAL A 358 7.80 1.53 20.86
C VAL A 358 7.16 2.01 19.57
N LEU A 359 6.28 3.01 19.65
CA LEU A 359 5.86 3.74 18.47
C LEU A 359 7.02 4.62 17.97
N PHE A 360 7.12 4.80 16.66
CA PHE A 360 8.06 5.78 16.12
C PHE A 360 7.72 7.18 16.67
N PRO A 361 8.73 8.01 16.98
CA PRO A 361 8.55 9.36 17.52
C PRO A 361 7.62 10.20 16.65
N THR A 362 6.76 10.98 17.27
CA THR A 362 5.93 11.96 16.56
C THR A 362 6.82 13.09 16.00
N PRO A 363 6.38 13.78 14.93
CA PRO A 363 7.04 15.00 14.48
C PRO A 363 7.23 16.02 15.62
N GLN A 364 6.23 16.17 16.50
CA GLN A 364 6.33 17.05 17.67
C GLN A 364 7.48 16.66 18.60
N ALA A 365 7.58 15.38 18.98
CA ALA A 365 8.65 14.92 19.85
C ALA A 365 10.04 15.13 19.23
N VAL A 366 10.17 14.92 17.92
CA VAL A 366 11.43 15.17 17.19
C VAL A 366 11.73 16.67 17.08
N ALA A 367 10.72 17.52 16.90
CA ALA A 367 10.88 18.96 16.87
C ALA A 367 11.39 19.51 18.22
N GLU A 368 10.80 19.06 19.33
CA GLU A 368 11.13 19.54 20.67
C GLU A 368 12.45 18.98 21.21
N HIS A 369 12.74 17.71 20.95
CA HIS A 369 13.81 16.98 21.63
C HIS A 369 14.85 16.34 20.70
N GLY A 370 14.63 16.37 19.37
CA GLY A 370 15.49 15.71 18.39
C GLY A 370 16.94 16.19 18.41
N ALA A 371 17.18 17.48 18.68
CA ALA A 371 18.52 18.06 18.71
C ALA A 371 19.43 17.44 19.80
N GLY A 372 18.85 17.00 20.93
CA GLY A 372 19.60 16.37 22.02
C GLY A 372 19.93 14.90 21.78
N VAL A 373 19.19 14.23 20.88
CA VAL A 373 19.29 12.78 20.64
C VAL A 373 20.05 12.46 19.36
N LEU A 374 19.78 13.21 18.29
CA LEU A 374 20.42 13.03 16.98
C LEU A 374 21.92 13.31 17.08
N ARG A 375 22.71 12.55 16.33
CA ARG A 375 24.17 12.71 16.24
C ARG A 375 24.59 12.86 14.79
N GLY A 376 25.72 13.53 14.59
CA GLY A 376 26.27 13.81 13.26
C GLY A 376 26.40 15.30 13.00
N PRO A 377 26.51 15.72 11.72
CA PRO A 377 26.69 17.12 11.36
C PRO A 377 25.55 18.00 11.88
N GLY A 378 25.88 19.09 12.59
CA GLY A 378 24.88 19.99 13.18
C GLY A 378 23.89 20.58 12.16
N ALA A 379 24.33 20.78 10.91
CA ALA A 379 23.44 21.22 9.81
C ALA A 379 22.35 20.19 9.50
N ARG A 380 22.68 18.89 9.51
CA ARG A 380 21.70 17.81 9.30
C ARG A 380 20.71 17.71 10.45
N ILE A 381 21.20 17.84 11.68
CA ILE A 381 20.34 17.84 12.88
C ILE A 381 19.33 18.99 12.80
N ARG A 382 19.79 20.21 12.49
CA ARG A 382 18.91 21.37 12.31
C ARG A 382 17.89 21.17 11.19
N ALA A 383 18.31 20.59 10.07
CA ALA A 383 17.40 20.28 8.96
C ALA A 383 16.30 19.29 9.37
N ILE A 384 16.65 18.20 10.07
CA ILE A 384 15.67 17.20 10.54
C ILE A 384 14.70 17.83 11.55
N VAL A 385 15.20 18.60 12.51
CA VAL A 385 14.35 19.28 13.51
C VAL A 385 13.43 20.30 12.85
N HIS A 386 13.92 21.05 11.85
CA HIS A 386 13.10 21.99 11.09
C HIS A 386 12.00 21.28 10.29
N ALA A 387 12.33 20.18 9.60
CA ALA A 387 11.33 19.38 8.89
C ALA A 387 10.29 18.78 9.86
N ALA A 388 10.72 18.28 11.03
CA ALA A 388 9.83 17.79 12.06
C ALA A 388 8.91 18.90 12.62
N THR A 389 9.42 20.12 12.78
CA THR A 389 8.63 21.29 13.18
C THR A 389 7.55 21.60 12.14
N ALA A 390 7.93 21.65 10.86
CA ALA A 390 7.00 21.92 9.76
C ALA A 390 5.89 20.86 9.64
N LEU A 391 6.22 19.59 9.91
CA LEU A 391 5.23 18.52 9.99
C LEU A 391 4.32 18.68 11.22
N ALA A 392 4.88 19.03 12.38
CA ALA A 392 4.14 19.14 13.63
C ALA A 392 3.16 20.33 13.65
N ASP A 393 3.55 21.48 13.09
CA ASP A 393 2.68 22.66 12.96
C ASP A 393 1.76 22.59 11.73
N GLY A 394 1.97 21.60 10.86
CA GLY A 394 1.16 21.34 9.67
C GLY A 394 1.41 22.30 8.49
N SER A 395 2.49 23.08 8.53
CA SER A 395 2.98 23.88 7.39
C SER A 395 3.54 23.01 6.26
N LEU A 396 4.04 21.82 6.60
CA LEU A 396 4.23 20.71 5.67
C LEU A 396 3.19 19.62 5.99
N ARG A 397 2.48 19.15 4.97
CA ARG A 397 1.61 17.98 5.05
C ARG A 397 2.05 16.98 4.00
N LEU A 398 2.23 15.73 4.42
CA LEU A 398 2.56 14.63 3.52
C LEU A 398 1.50 13.54 3.64
N GLY A 399 1.14 12.95 2.50
CA GLY A 399 0.20 11.86 2.46
C GLY A 399 0.16 11.14 1.12
N PRO A 400 -0.45 9.94 1.08
CA PRO A 400 -0.59 9.16 -0.14
C PRO A 400 -1.52 9.81 -1.19
N GLY A 401 -2.28 10.84 -0.78
CA GLY A 401 -3.20 11.58 -1.63
C GLY A 401 -2.64 12.89 -2.18
N ASP A 402 -1.35 13.18 -1.99
CA ASP A 402 -0.76 14.45 -2.46
C ASP A 402 -0.60 14.47 -3.98
N ASP A 403 -0.51 15.67 -4.54
CA ASP A 403 -0.03 15.85 -5.90
C ASP A 403 1.49 15.69 -5.95
N THR A 404 1.97 14.95 -6.95
CA THR A 404 3.38 14.65 -7.15
C THR A 404 4.26 15.90 -7.27
N HIS A 405 3.81 16.91 -8.01
CA HIS A 405 4.61 18.11 -8.26
C HIS A 405 4.58 19.05 -7.05
N GLU A 406 3.42 19.22 -6.43
CA GLU A 406 3.27 20.06 -5.24
C GLU A 406 4.06 19.49 -4.05
N GLN A 407 3.95 18.18 -3.79
CA GLN A 407 4.71 17.52 -2.72
C GLN A 407 6.22 17.68 -2.94
N ARG A 408 6.70 17.45 -4.16
CA ARG A 408 8.12 17.59 -4.48
C ARG A 408 8.61 19.02 -4.30
N ALA A 409 7.82 20.01 -4.73
CA ALA A 409 8.16 21.42 -4.56
C ALA A 409 8.22 21.82 -3.08
N ALA A 410 7.24 21.39 -2.27
CA ALA A 410 7.21 21.64 -0.83
C ALA A 410 8.41 21.02 -0.12
N LEU A 411 8.78 19.79 -0.47
CA LEU A 411 9.96 19.12 0.07
C LEU A 411 11.26 19.86 -0.28
N LEU A 412 11.44 20.28 -1.53
CA LEU A 412 12.64 21.00 -1.97
C LEU A 412 12.78 22.40 -1.38
N ALA A 413 11.69 23.00 -0.91
CA ALA A 413 11.72 24.28 -0.22
C ALA A 413 12.34 24.19 1.19
N LEU A 414 12.39 22.98 1.78
CA LEU A 414 12.96 22.78 3.11
C LEU A 414 14.49 22.66 3.08
N PRO A 415 15.20 23.29 4.04
CA PRO A 415 16.64 23.18 4.15
C PRO A 415 17.07 21.74 4.40
N GLY A 416 18.14 21.31 3.71
CA GLY A 416 18.69 19.96 3.86
C GLY A 416 17.96 18.87 3.07
N ILE A 417 16.93 19.22 2.30
CA ILE A 417 16.25 18.30 1.38
C ILE A 417 16.69 18.61 -0.06
N GLY A 418 17.48 17.71 -0.63
CA GLY A 418 17.85 17.76 -2.05
C GLY A 418 16.93 16.91 -2.94
N PRO A 419 17.13 16.93 -4.27
CA PRO A 419 16.35 16.15 -5.23
C PRO A 419 16.25 14.67 -4.87
N TRP A 420 17.36 14.04 -4.44
CA TRP A 420 17.35 12.62 -4.06
C TRP A 420 16.37 12.34 -2.90
N THR A 421 16.36 13.16 -1.85
CA THR A 421 15.47 12.96 -0.70
C THR A 421 14.02 13.24 -1.07
N ALA A 422 13.76 14.33 -1.81
CA ALA A 422 12.40 14.65 -2.25
C ALA A 422 11.81 13.54 -3.15
N ASP A 423 12.60 13.06 -4.11
CA ASP A 423 12.17 12.01 -5.03
C ASP A 423 12.04 10.64 -4.32
N TYR A 424 12.90 10.35 -3.33
CA TYR A 424 12.78 9.12 -2.53
C TYR A 424 11.55 9.13 -1.61
N VAL A 425 11.25 10.27 -0.99
CA VAL A 425 10.01 10.44 -0.20
C VAL A 425 8.80 10.29 -1.12
N ARG A 426 8.79 10.92 -2.29
CA ARG A 426 7.73 10.75 -3.30
C ARG A 426 7.52 9.27 -3.67
N MET A 427 8.61 8.57 -4.02
CA MET A 427 8.58 7.15 -4.38
C MET A 427 7.89 6.32 -3.30
N ARG A 428 8.21 6.56 -2.02
CA ARG A 428 7.73 5.75 -0.89
C ARG A 428 6.35 6.18 -0.40
N VAL A 429 6.09 7.48 -0.26
CA VAL A 429 4.83 8.02 0.28
C VAL A 429 3.68 7.86 -0.71
N LEU A 430 3.92 8.15 -1.98
CA LEU A 430 2.89 8.03 -3.02
C LEU A 430 2.81 6.63 -3.63
N GLY A 431 3.83 5.79 -3.41
CA GLY A 431 3.99 4.55 -4.16
C GLY A 431 4.22 4.83 -5.65
N ASP A 432 4.86 5.97 -5.98
CA ASP A 432 5.05 6.41 -7.37
C ASP A 432 5.91 5.39 -8.13
N PRO A 433 5.37 4.72 -9.16
CA PRO A 433 6.05 3.65 -9.89
C PRO A 433 7.14 4.19 -10.82
N ASP A 434 7.23 5.52 -11.01
CA ASP A 434 8.03 6.14 -12.05
C ASP A 434 9.08 7.14 -11.53
N VAL A 435 9.82 6.74 -10.50
CA VAL A 435 10.89 7.54 -9.90
C VAL A 435 12.25 6.90 -10.16
N LEU A 436 13.18 7.69 -10.71
CA LEU A 436 14.60 7.35 -10.74
C LEU A 436 15.35 8.20 -9.69
N LEU A 437 16.28 7.58 -8.96
CA LEU A 437 17.22 8.28 -8.08
C LEU A 437 18.63 8.19 -8.68
N PRO A 438 19.01 9.08 -9.62
CA PRO A 438 20.23 8.92 -10.41
C PRO A 438 21.53 9.02 -9.58
N GLY A 439 21.48 9.66 -8.42
CA GLY A 439 22.59 9.75 -7.47
C GLY A 439 22.71 8.57 -6.50
N ASP A 440 21.77 7.63 -6.52
CA ASP A 440 21.74 6.51 -5.58
C ASP A 440 22.89 5.53 -5.83
N VAL A 441 23.76 5.37 -4.84
CA VAL A 441 25.01 4.59 -4.99
C VAL A 441 24.72 3.12 -5.23
N ALA A 442 23.73 2.53 -4.54
CA ALA A 442 23.37 1.14 -4.73
C ALA A 442 22.75 0.91 -6.12
N ALA A 443 21.83 1.75 -6.56
CA ALA A 443 21.24 1.63 -7.90
C ALA A 443 22.28 1.78 -9.01
N ARG A 444 23.26 2.69 -8.87
CA ARG A 444 24.37 2.84 -9.82
C ARG A 444 25.28 1.60 -9.86
N ALA A 445 25.58 1.01 -8.70
CA ALA A 445 26.33 -0.25 -8.64
C ALA A 445 25.54 -1.42 -9.29
N GLY A 446 24.22 -1.46 -9.07
CA GLY A 446 23.32 -2.39 -9.74
C GLY A 446 23.27 -2.19 -11.26
N ALA A 447 23.23 -0.94 -11.72
CA ALA A 447 23.26 -0.59 -13.13
C ALA A 447 24.54 -1.08 -13.81
N ALA A 448 25.70 -0.88 -13.16
CA ALA A 448 26.97 -1.41 -13.65
C ALA A 448 26.97 -2.94 -13.73
N ALA A 449 26.43 -3.62 -12.70
CA ALA A 449 26.30 -5.08 -12.70
C ALA A 449 25.34 -5.61 -13.77
N ALA A 450 24.34 -4.80 -14.17
CA ALA A 450 23.39 -5.11 -15.22
C ALA A 450 23.92 -4.80 -16.64
N GLY A 451 25.08 -4.13 -16.76
CA GLY A 451 25.62 -3.71 -18.04
C GLY A 451 24.88 -2.51 -18.68
N ILE A 452 24.18 -1.70 -17.88
CA ILE A 452 23.56 -0.44 -18.34
C ILE A 452 24.37 0.77 -17.81
N PRO A 453 24.19 1.99 -18.37
CA PRO A 453 24.91 3.17 -17.90
C PRO A 453 24.75 3.40 -16.40
N SER A 454 25.86 3.54 -15.68
CA SER A 454 25.90 3.64 -14.20
C SER A 454 26.28 5.02 -13.67
N ASP A 455 26.65 5.95 -14.54
CA ASP A 455 26.75 7.37 -14.18
C ASP A 455 25.35 8.00 -14.14
N ALA A 456 25.18 9.06 -13.34
CA ALA A 456 23.88 9.67 -13.10
C ALA A 456 23.19 10.18 -14.39
N LYS A 457 23.95 10.75 -15.33
CA LYS A 457 23.43 11.31 -16.58
C LYS A 457 23.03 10.19 -17.54
N GLY A 458 23.91 9.21 -17.74
CA GLY A 458 23.66 8.04 -18.57
C GLY A 458 22.46 7.24 -18.07
N LEU A 459 22.38 6.99 -16.76
CA LEU A 459 21.25 6.24 -16.16
C LEU A 459 19.93 7.00 -16.31
N THR A 460 19.94 8.32 -16.16
CA THR A 460 18.75 9.16 -16.38
C THR A 460 18.26 9.06 -17.82
N ALA A 461 19.15 9.22 -18.80
CA ALA A 461 18.80 9.11 -20.21
C ALA A 461 18.30 7.71 -20.58
N TRP A 462 18.97 6.66 -20.08
CA TRP A 462 18.63 5.27 -20.37
C TRP A 462 17.29 4.87 -19.74
N SER A 463 17.03 5.25 -18.50
CA SER A 463 15.83 4.82 -17.76
C SER A 463 14.52 5.41 -18.32
N ALA A 464 14.59 6.48 -19.12
CA ALA A 464 13.41 7.00 -19.82
C ALA A 464 12.71 5.95 -20.70
N ARG A 465 13.46 4.94 -21.18
CA ARG A 465 12.96 3.82 -21.98
C ARG A 465 11.99 2.91 -21.21
N VAL A 466 12.09 2.87 -19.88
CA VAL A 466 11.28 1.99 -19.03
C VAL A 466 10.21 2.73 -18.24
N ALA A 467 10.01 4.03 -18.49
CA ALA A 467 8.86 4.73 -17.94
C ALA A 467 7.56 4.04 -18.42
N PRO A 468 6.53 3.90 -17.56
CA PRO A 468 6.38 4.51 -16.23
C PRO A 468 6.85 3.63 -15.05
N TRP A 469 7.86 2.77 -15.24
CA TRP A 469 8.28 1.74 -14.28
C TRP A 469 9.67 1.97 -13.69
N ARG A 470 10.15 3.22 -13.68
CA ARG A 470 11.51 3.54 -13.20
C ARG A 470 11.76 3.17 -11.74
N SER A 471 10.74 3.19 -10.87
CA SER A 471 10.89 2.75 -9.47
C SER A 471 11.07 1.23 -9.34
N TYR A 472 10.43 0.43 -10.22
CA TYR A 472 10.64 -1.02 -10.25
C TYR A 472 12.01 -1.37 -10.86
N LEU A 473 12.48 -0.61 -11.86
CA LEU A 473 13.87 -0.68 -12.28
C LEU A 473 14.81 -0.45 -11.09
N MET A 474 14.60 0.63 -10.31
CA MET A 474 15.40 0.91 -9.11
C MET A 474 15.43 -0.30 -8.16
N ALA A 475 14.31 -0.97 -7.93
CA ALA A 475 14.25 -2.16 -7.09
C ALA A 475 15.08 -3.34 -7.64
N HIS A 476 15.01 -3.62 -8.95
CA HIS A 476 15.88 -4.62 -9.58
C HIS A 476 17.36 -4.25 -9.47
N LEU A 477 17.72 -2.98 -9.65
CA LEU A 477 19.09 -2.51 -9.51
C LEU A 477 19.58 -2.63 -8.07
N TRP A 478 18.74 -2.33 -7.07
CA TRP A 478 19.07 -2.57 -5.67
C TRP A 478 19.29 -4.06 -5.38
N TYR A 479 18.53 -4.99 -5.96
CA TYR A 479 18.82 -6.41 -5.76
C TYR A 479 20.06 -6.90 -6.54
N ALA A 480 20.41 -6.23 -7.64
CA ALA A 480 21.62 -6.55 -8.40
C ALA A 480 22.90 -6.02 -7.74
N ALA A 481 22.81 -4.94 -6.98
CA ALA A 481 23.97 -4.28 -6.38
C ALA A 481 24.68 -5.19 -5.35
N PRO A 482 26.02 -5.31 -5.41
CA PRO A 482 26.77 -6.21 -4.51
C PRO A 482 26.52 -5.96 -3.01
N VAL A 483 26.39 -4.68 -2.63
CA VAL A 483 26.21 -4.22 -1.23
C VAL A 483 24.88 -4.66 -0.59
N THR A 484 23.93 -5.11 -1.39
CA THR A 484 22.54 -5.39 -0.98
C THR A 484 22.11 -6.81 -1.33
N GLN A 485 22.96 -7.62 -1.96
CA GLN A 485 22.68 -9.04 -2.25
C GLN A 485 22.36 -9.83 -0.98
N ALA A 486 22.97 -9.46 0.15
CA ALA A 486 22.71 -10.07 1.46
C ALA A 486 21.25 -9.94 1.92
N TRP A 487 20.48 -8.97 1.40
CA TRP A 487 19.05 -8.84 1.74
C TRP A 487 18.26 -10.08 1.34
N ARG A 488 18.62 -10.71 0.22
CA ARG A 488 17.97 -11.93 -0.26
C ARG A 488 18.54 -13.21 0.32
N ALA A 489 19.61 -13.13 1.13
CA ALA A 489 20.13 -14.30 1.82
C ALA A 489 19.06 -14.80 2.79
N VAL A 490 18.62 -16.03 2.58
CA VAL A 490 17.76 -16.75 3.52
C VAL A 490 18.70 -17.23 4.63
N ASP A 491 18.53 -16.73 5.86
CA ASP A 491 19.26 -17.26 7.01
C ASP A 491 18.86 -18.72 7.17
N LEU A 492 19.74 -19.64 6.75
CA LEU A 492 19.51 -21.08 6.88
C LEU A 492 19.67 -21.60 8.32
N ASP A 493 20.01 -20.75 9.29
CA ASP A 493 20.16 -21.18 10.68
C ASP A 493 20.11 -20.01 11.71
N PRO A 494 19.03 -19.89 12.52
CA PRO A 494 18.94 -18.94 13.63
C PRO A 494 19.94 -19.20 14.77
N SER A 495 20.53 -20.40 14.86
CA SER A 495 21.42 -20.80 15.97
C SER A 495 22.84 -20.21 15.87
N SER A 496 23.22 -19.72 14.69
CA SER A 496 24.56 -19.19 14.41
C SER A 496 24.85 -17.81 15.04
N ARG A 497 23.83 -17.05 15.48
CA ARG A 497 24.01 -15.72 16.07
C ARG A 497 24.48 -15.71 17.53
N LYS A 498 24.51 -16.86 18.21
CA LYS A 498 24.99 -16.94 19.60
C LYS A 498 26.52 -17.02 19.75
N ALA A 499 27.29 -17.01 18.66
CA ALA A 499 28.75 -17.19 18.71
C ALA A 499 29.57 -15.91 18.43
N ALA A 500 28.94 -14.75 18.26
CA ALA A 500 29.65 -13.48 18.01
C ALA A 500 28.98 -12.30 18.74
N SER A 501 28.89 -12.41 20.07
CA SER A 501 28.63 -11.29 20.98
C SER A 501 29.85 -11.07 21.87
#